data_AF-D7SIW3-F1
#
_entry.id   AF-D7SIW3-F1
#
_cell.length_a   1.000
_cell.length_b   1.000
_cell.length_c   1.000
_cell.angle_alpha   90.00
_cell.angle_beta   90.00
_cell.angle_gamma   90.00
#
_symmetry.space_group_name_H-M   'P 1'
#
loop_
_entity.id
_entity.type
_entity.pdbx_description
1 polymer ?
#
loop_
_entity_poly.entity_id
_entity_poly.type
_entity_poly.pdbx_seq_one_letter_code
_entity_poly.pdbx_strand_id
1 'polypeptide(L)'
;MGCHAASWLCAPMPTATTTTGSSKFYKSTTIFCCINSPADSTHPSPSVSTGSSSRRWYNPLKKRPLDQPPEIVRHWIDSNHPFPSQETFTVVSYNILGDRNAFKHRDLYSNVPFSYMKWDHRRRVICNEIIGRNPDIVCLQEVDKYFDLVSIMEKEGYAGSYKRRTGDTVDGCAMFWKAEKFRLLEGECIEFKQYGLRDNVAQLSLFEMCEDESRKLLVGNIHVLYNPSRGDVKLGQIRFLSSRAHILSEKWGNVPVVLAGDFNSTPQSAMYQFLSSSELNIMLYDRRELSGQRNCHPAQVFDVEREISSSFILMDRFLKGCWTDEEVKVATGNADCHVVVHPLKLKSSYATVKSSTRTRGFNGEPLATSYHSKFLGTVDYLWYSDGVVPTRVLDTLPVDILRGLGGLPCREVGSDHLALISEFAFAQGTEEGNNMTSMVT
;
A
#
# COMPACT_ATOMS: atom_id res chain seq x y z
N MET A 1 -9.45 -25.50 -25.85
CA MET A 1 -9.49 -24.36 -26.79
C MET A 1 -8.77 -23.20 -26.12
N GLY A 2 -7.51 -22.95 -26.51
CA GLY A 2 -6.67 -21.95 -25.87
C GLY A 2 -7.01 -20.55 -26.37
N CYS A 3 -7.37 -19.65 -25.45
CA CYS A 3 -7.50 -18.23 -25.75
C CYS A 3 -6.13 -17.57 -25.61
N HIS A 4 -5.54 -17.16 -26.74
CA HIS A 4 -4.30 -16.38 -26.77
C HIS A 4 -4.55 -14.98 -26.17
N ALA A 5 -3.82 -14.64 -25.11
CA ALA A 5 -3.94 -13.37 -24.37
C ALA A 5 -3.25 -12.16 -25.04
N ALA A 6 -2.74 -12.29 -26.27
CA ALA A 6 -1.80 -11.33 -26.86
C ALA A 6 -2.38 -10.39 -27.94
N SER A 7 -3.66 -10.45 -28.31
CA SER A 7 -4.15 -9.77 -29.53
C SER A 7 -4.80 -8.39 -29.36
N TRP A 8 -4.78 -7.75 -28.18
CA TRP A 8 -5.67 -6.59 -27.92
C TRP A 8 -4.99 -5.24 -27.63
N LEU A 9 -3.69 -5.08 -27.87
CA LEU A 9 -2.94 -3.86 -27.53
C LEU A 9 -2.36 -3.07 -28.72
N CYS A 10 -2.98 -3.11 -29.89
CA CYS A 10 -2.55 -2.28 -31.03
C CYS A 10 -3.52 -1.11 -31.28
N ALA A 11 -3.17 0.07 -30.74
CA ALA A 11 -3.61 1.35 -31.27
C ALA A 11 -2.44 2.37 -31.26
N PRO A 12 -2.31 3.26 -32.25
CA PRO A 12 -1.09 4.04 -32.47
C PRO A 12 -1.02 5.28 -31.58
N MET A 13 0.20 5.61 -31.11
CA MET A 13 0.54 6.84 -30.40
C MET A 13 0.45 8.08 -31.31
N PRO A 14 -0.14 9.21 -30.87
CA PRO A 14 0.12 10.51 -31.47
C PRO A 14 1.35 11.16 -30.83
N THR A 15 2.25 11.66 -31.69
CA THR A 15 3.46 12.42 -31.36
C THR A 15 3.12 13.81 -30.81
N ALA A 16 3.71 14.18 -29.67
CA ALA A 16 3.60 15.53 -29.10
C ALA A 16 4.85 16.35 -29.43
N THR A 17 4.65 17.47 -30.11
CA THR A 17 5.63 18.51 -30.44
C THR A 17 5.91 19.39 -29.22
N THR A 18 7.20 19.62 -28.96
CA THR A 18 7.73 20.55 -27.96
C THR A 18 7.58 22.00 -28.42
N THR A 19 7.04 22.86 -27.56
CA THR A 19 7.22 24.32 -27.66
C THR A 19 7.70 24.86 -26.32
N THR A 20 8.85 25.54 -26.38
CA THR A 20 9.53 26.24 -25.31
C THR A 20 8.97 27.66 -25.16
N GLY A 21 8.80 28.12 -23.92
CA GLY A 21 8.36 29.48 -23.62
C GLY A 21 8.92 29.96 -22.29
N SER A 22 9.77 30.98 -22.34
CA SER A 22 10.54 31.54 -21.23
C SER A 22 9.86 32.72 -20.52
N SER A 23 10.22 32.92 -19.24
CA SER A 23 10.36 34.21 -18.53
C SER A 23 9.01 34.88 -18.08
N LYS A 24 8.84 35.64 -16.98
CA LYS A 24 9.69 36.54 -16.17
C LYS A 24 9.15 36.70 -14.74
N PHE A 25 10.08 37.11 -13.86
CA PHE A 25 9.96 37.81 -12.58
C PHE A 25 8.80 38.80 -12.41
N TYR A 26 8.25 38.88 -11.18
CA TYR A 26 7.89 40.15 -10.53
C TYR A 26 8.14 40.11 -9.01
N LYS A 27 8.70 41.21 -8.48
CA LYS A 27 9.01 41.48 -7.07
C LYS A 27 7.84 42.18 -6.36
N SER A 28 7.69 41.84 -5.07
CA SER A 28 7.40 42.66 -3.88
C SER A 28 6.28 43.71 -3.91
N THR A 29 5.39 43.67 -2.89
CA THR A 29 5.10 44.85 -2.05
C THR A 29 4.61 44.39 -0.66
N THR A 30 5.22 44.95 0.38
CA THR A 30 4.88 44.82 1.81
C THR A 30 3.89 45.93 2.19
N ILE A 31 2.86 45.63 2.99
CA ILE A 31 2.06 46.65 3.68
C ILE A 31 1.94 46.27 5.16
N PHE A 32 2.47 47.14 6.01
CA PHE A 32 2.28 47.19 7.46
C PHE A 32 0.97 47.89 7.78
N CYS A 33 0.23 47.42 8.79
CA CYS A 33 -0.70 48.25 9.57
C CYS A 33 -0.79 47.71 11.01
N CYS A 34 -0.29 48.51 11.95
CA CYS A 34 -0.52 48.39 13.40
C CYS A 34 -1.74 49.25 13.77
N ILE A 35 -2.67 48.77 14.60
CA ILE A 35 -3.49 49.64 15.47
C ILE A 35 -3.73 48.94 16.83
N ASN A 36 -3.68 49.77 17.86
CA ASN A 36 -3.57 49.55 19.30
C ASN A 36 -4.79 48.95 20.02
N SER A 37 -4.49 48.32 21.17
CA SER A 37 -5.39 48.07 22.30
C SER A 37 -5.64 49.33 23.15
N PRO A 38 -6.64 49.31 24.04
CA PRO A 38 -6.49 49.90 25.36
C PRO A 38 -6.83 48.92 26.51
N ALA A 39 -6.29 49.25 27.69
CA ALA A 39 -6.34 48.52 28.95
C ALA A 39 -7.33 49.16 29.96
N ASP A 40 -7.39 48.55 31.16
CA ASP A 40 -8.08 48.89 32.42
C ASP A 40 -9.56 48.44 32.54
N SER A 41 -10.07 47.93 33.68
CA SER A 41 -9.70 48.05 35.11
C SER A 41 -10.32 46.93 35.98
N THR A 42 -9.75 46.70 37.16
CA THR A 42 -10.13 45.77 38.25
C THR A 42 -11.21 46.29 39.22
N HIS A 43 -12.10 45.41 39.73
CA HIS A 43 -12.39 45.12 41.17
C HIS A 43 -13.71 44.29 41.38
N PRO A 44 -13.91 43.61 42.54
CA PRO A 44 -14.60 42.30 42.64
C PRO A 44 -15.89 42.25 43.50
N SER A 45 -16.52 41.06 43.51
CA SER A 45 -17.44 40.44 44.53
C SER A 45 -18.91 40.25 44.10
N PRO A 46 -19.71 39.31 44.65
CA PRO A 46 -19.40 38.08 45.40
C PRO A 46 -20.13 36.80 44.88
N SER A 47 -19.72 35.67 45.43
CA SER A 47 -20.21 34.30 45.25
C SER A 47 -21.69 34.05 45.55
N VAL A 48 -22.35 33.26 44.71
CA VAL A 48 -23.54 32.47 45.07
C VAL A 48 -23.31 31.01 44.66
N SER A 49 -23.26 30.15 45.66
CA SER A 49 -23.20 28.70 45.54
C SER A 49 -24.57 28.13 45.16
N THR A 50 -24.69 27.56 43.96
CA THR A 50 -25.77 26.65 43.63
C THR A 50 -25.17 25.28 43.32
N GLY A 51 -25.34 24.36 44.26
CA GLY A 51 -25.02 22.95 44.06
C GLY A 51 -25.86 22.39 42.92
N SER A 52 -25.19 21.94 41.86
CA SER A 52 -25.79 21.08 40.84
C SER A 52 -25.09 19.75 40.90
N SER A 53 -25.82 18.73 41.35
CA SER A 53 -25.42 17.34 41.31
C SER A 53 -25.29 16.88 39.85
N SER A 54 -24.11 17.08 39.25
CA SER A 54 -23.79 16.46 37.97
C SER A 54 -23.59 14.95 38.21
N ARG A 55 -24.56 14.14 37.77
CA ARG A 55 -24.40 12.68 37.66
C ARG A 55 -23.19 12.42 36.78
N ARG A 56 -22.09 12.01 37.40
CA ARG A 56 -20.83 11.63 36.76
C ARG A 56 -21.12 10.35 35.99
N TRP A 57 -21.40 10.47 34.69
CA TRP A 57 -21.45 9.32 33.79
C TRP A 57 -20.09 8.62 33.85
N TYR A 58 -20.06 7.46 34.50
CA TYR A 58 -18.91 6.58 34.53
C TYR A 58 -18.71 6.05 33.12
N ASN A 59 -17.73 6.58 32.39
CA ASN A 59 -17.34 6.08 31.08
C ASN A 59 -16.24 5.02 31.29
N PRO A 60 -16.51 3.72 31.08
CA PRO A 60 -15.56 2.64 31.39
C PRO A 60 -14.28 2.66 30.55
N LEU A 61 -14.18 3.56 29.56
CA LEU A 61 -13.09 3.60 28.57
C LEU A 61 -11.98 4.62 28.87
N LYS A 62 -12.03 5.37 29.98
CA LYS A 62 -10.87 6.17 30.41
C LYS A 62 -9.87 5.29 31.16
N LYS A 63 -9.06 4.52 30.42
CA LYS A 63 -7.85 3.90 30.98
C LYS A 63 -6.92 5.00 31.48
N ARG A 64 -6.29 4.76 32.65
CA ARG A 64 -5.14 5.53 33.12
C ARG A 64 -4.07 5.54 32.01
N PRO A 65 -3.40 6.67 31.74
CA PRO A 65 -2.24 6.67 30.86
C PRO A 65 -1.27 5.61 31.40
N LEU A 66 -0.86 4.65 30.56
CA LEU A 66 0.35 3.89 30.84
C LEU A 66 1.46 4.92 31.00
N ASP A 67 2.22 4.86 32.11
CA ASP A 67 3.23 5.88 32.45
C ASP A 67 4.32 6.02 31.38
N GLN A 68 4.44 5.07 30.45
CA GLN A 68 5.13 5.22 29.17
C GLN A 68 4.38 4.41 28.07
N PRO A 69 4.22 4.95 26.85
CA PRO A 69 3.69 4.17 25.73
C PRO A 69 4.61 2.96 25.47
N PRO A 70 4.05 1.80 25.06
CA PRO A 70 4.86 0.61 24.77
C PRO A 70 5.88 0.94 23.68
N GLU A 71 7.13 0.49 23.88
CA GLU A 71 8.18 0.65 22.87
C GLU A 71 7.78 -0.12 21.60
N ILE A 72 7.74 0.59 20.47
CA ILE A 72 7.39 0.00 19.18
C ILE A 72 8.65 -0.59 18.56
N VAL A 73 8.87 -1.89 18.79
CA VAL A 73 9.98 -2.64 18.18
C VAL A 73 9.42 -3.65 17.19
N ARG A 74 9.97 -3.62 15.97
CA ARG A 74 9.67 -4.59 14.90
C ARG A 74 10.91 -5.43 14.61
N HIS A 75 10.74 -6.75 14.55
CA HIS A 75 11.81 -7.71 14.40
C HIS A 75 11.81 -8.33 12.99
N TRP A 76 12.99 -8.65 12.49
CA TRP A 76 13.12 -9.48 11.30
C TRP A 76 12.70 -10.91 11.62
N ILE A 77 11.93 -11.51 10.71
CA ILE A 77 11.54 -12.91 10.75
C ILE A 77 12.18 -13.58 9.55
N ASP A 78 13.11 -14.49 9.82
CA ASP A 78 13.79 -15.25 8.79
C ASP A 78 12.91 -16.37 8.26
N SER A 79 13.03 -16.64 6.97
CA SER A 79 12.38 -17.77 6.33
C SER A 79 13.19 -19.05 6.58
N ASN A 80 12.48 -20.16 6.77
CA ASN A 80 13.09 -21.44 7.16
C ASN A 80 13.73 -22.20 5.99
N HIS A 81 13.72 -21.64 4.79
CA HIS A 81 14.23 -22.32 3.59
C HIS A 81 15.71 -21.98 3.35
N PRO A 82 16.57 -22.96 3.02
CA PRO A 82 17.94 -22.65 2.61
C PRO A 82 17.90 -21.88 1.28
N PHE A 83 18.57 -20.72 1.24
CA PHE A 83 18.58 -19.88 0.05
C PHE A 83 19.80 -20.18 -0.82
N PRO A 84 19.59 -20.38 -2.13
CA PRO A 84 20.67 -20.74 -3.03
C PRO A 84 21.61 -19.58 -3.40
N SER A 85 21.19 -18.32 -3.22
CA SER A 85 21.98 -17.12 -3.52
C SER A 85 22.28 -16.33 -2.26
N GLN A 86 23.52 -15.85 -2.13
CA GLN A 86 23.94 -14.95 -1.04
C GLN A 86 23.59 -13.48 -1.34
N GLU A 87 23.36 -13.15 -2.59
CA GLU A 87 23.01 -11.79 -3.02
C GLU A 87 21.52 -11.55 -2.81
N THR A 88 21.24 -10.66 -1.87
CA THR A 88 19.88 -10.26 -1.51
C THR A 88 19.60 -8.81 -1.83
N PHE A 89 18.32 -8.47 -1.91
CA PHE A 89 17.87 -7.09 -1.98
C PHE A 89 16.61 -6.89 -1.16
N THR A 90 16.35 -5.66 -0.73
CA THR A 90 15.22 -5.32 0.12
C THR A 90 14.24 -4.41 -0.61
N VAL A 91 12.94 -4.73 -0.48
CA VAL A 91 11.84 -3.92 -1.03
C VAL A 91 10.91 -3.48 0.09
N VAL A 92 10.61 -2.19 0.13
CA VAL A 92 9.65 -1.57 1.05
C VAL A 92 8.35 -1.25 0.32
N SER A 93 7.20 -1.51 0.95
CA SER A 93 5.90 -0.93 0.58
C SER A 93 5.37 -0.12 1.74
N TYR A 94 5.06 1.17 1.52
CA TYR A 94 4.59 2.04 2.59
C TYR A 94 3.63 3.14 2.11
N ASN A 95 2.36 3.05 2.51
CA ASN A 95 1.43 4.17 2.42
C ASN A 95 1.79 5.18 3.51
N ILE A 96 2.19 6.38 3.12
CA ILE A 96 2.75 7.38 4.06
C ILE A 96 1.72 8.39 4.58
N LEU A 97 0.44 8.19 4.27
CA LEU A 97 -0.66 9.08 4.62
C LEU A 97 -0.41 10.52 4.13
N GLY A 98 -0.96 10.86 2.97
CA GLY A 98 -0.76 12.17 2.35
C GLY A 98 -1.19 13.30 3.28
N ASP A 99 -0.40 14.38 3.37
CA ASP A 99 -0.68 15.47 4.31
C ASP A 99 -2.04 16.12 4.13
N ARG A 100 -2.47 16.28 2.87
CA ARG A 100 -3.81 16.75 2.56
C ARG A 100 -4.89 15.74 2.90
N ASN A 101 -4.64 14.44 2.79
CA ASN A 101 -5.60 13.41 3.20
C ASN A 101 -5.75 13.37 4.72
N ALA A 102 -4.63 13.36 5.45
CA ALA A 102 -4.59 13.49 6.90
C ALA A 102 -5.39 14.71 7.40
N PHE A 103 -5.24 15.86 6.72
CA PHE A 103 -5.98 17.07 7.06
C PHE A 103 -7.49 16.96 6.76
N LYS A 104 -7.85 16.44 5.58
CA LYS A 104 -9.27 16.30 5.15
C LYS A 104 -10.05 15.29 5.99
N HIS A 105 -9.40 14.22 6.44
CA HIS A 105 -10.02 13.11 7.16
C HIS A 105 -9.64 13.08 8.63
N ARG A 106 -9.55 14.26 9.26
CA ARG A 106 -9.18 14.41 10.67
C ARG A 106 -10.09 13.63 11.64
N ASP A 107 -11.33 13.34 11.24
CA ASP A 107 -12.27 12.51 12.00
C ASP A 107 -11.73 11.08 12.23
N LEU A 108 -10.93 10.56 11.30
CA LEU A 108 -10.30 9.24 11.43
C LEU A 108 -9.25 9.19 12.55
N TYR A 109 -8.69 10.34 12.92
CA TYR A 109 -7.54 10.47 13.81
C TYR A 109 -7.88 11.21 15.11
N SER A 110 -9.14 11.17 15.55
CA SER A 110 -9.61 11.85 16.77
C SER A 110 -8.89 11.39 18.05
N ASN A 111 -8.36 10.17 18.08
CA ASN A 111 -7.56 9.63 19.19
C ASN A 111 -6.06 9.89 19.05
N VAL A 112 -5.60 10.46 17.94
CA VAL A 112 -4.19 10.71 17.67
C VAL A 112 -3.82 12.13 18.13
N PRO A 113 -2.78 12.30 18.97
CA PRO A 113 -2.29 13.62 19.34
C PRO A 113 -1.97 14.48 18.11
N PHE A 114 -2.45 15.73 18.11
CA PHE A 114 -2.29 16.65 16.97
C PHE A 114 -0.81 16.88 16.57
N SER A 115 0.11 16.81 17.54
CA SER A 115 1.55 16.89 17.27
C SER A 115 2.05 15.79 16.32
N TYR A 116 1.48 14.58 16.40
CA TYR A 116 1.87 13.46 15.55
C TYR A 116 1.27 13.53 14.16
N MET A 117 0.20 14.31 13.96
CA MET A 117 -0.42 14.53 12.64
C MET A 117 0.34 15.55 11.78
N LYS A 118 1.12 16.45 12.38
CA LYS A 118 1.85 17.50 11.65
C LYS A 118 2.83 16.89 10.65
N TRP A 119 2.82 17.37 9.40
CA TRP A 119 3.72 16.89 8.35
C TRP A 119 5.19 16.88 8.75
N ASP A 120 5.72 17.96 9.33
CA ASP A 120 7.14 17.99 9.73
C ASP A 120 7.50 16.92 10.76
N HIS A 121 6.55 16.53 11.63
CA HIS A 121 6.73 15.40 12.53
C HIS A 121 6.73 14.08 11.76
N ARG A 122 5.66 13.83 10.98
CA ARG A 122 5.49 12.59 10.21
C ARG A 122 6.63 12.37 9.23
N ARG A 123 6.99 13.38 8.42
CA ARG A 123 8.13 13.36 7.49
C ARG A 123 9.39 12.88 8.18
N ARG A 124 9.75 13.48 9.34
CA ARG A 124 10.94 13.08 10.09
C ARG A 124 10.87 11.62 10.55
N VAL A 125 9.73 11.18 11.08
CA VAL A 125 9.56 9.79 11.54
C VAL A 125 9.62 8.81 10.36
N ILE A 126 8.90 9.09 9.27
CA ILE A 126 8.88 8.28 8.04
C ILE A 126 10.28 8.18 7.44
N CYS A 127 10.97 9.30 7.23
CA CYS A 127 12.33 9.29 6.68
C CYS A 127 13.32 8.57 7.60
N ASN A 128 13.26 8.79 8.91
CA ASN A 128 14.13 8.08 9.85
C ASN A 128 13.88 6.56 9.84
N GLU A 129 12.62 6.12 9.71
CA GLU A 129 12.26 4.71 9.59
C GLU A 129 12.84 4.11 8.29
N ILE A 130 12.66 4.77 7.15
CA ILE A 130 13.17 4.29 5.86
C ILE A 130 14.70 4.26 5.87
N ILE A 131 15.35 5.36 6.22
CA ILE A 131 16.82 5.49 6.20
C ILE A 131 17.47 4.54 7.20
N GLY A 132 16.92 4.43 8.41
CA GLY A 132 17.45 3.53 9.44
C GLY A 132 17.37 2.04 9.06
N ARG A 133 16.50 1.68 8.12
CA ARG A 133 16.41 0.32 7.55
C ARG A 133 17.30 0.14 6.32
N ASN A 134 17.76 1.23 5.70
CA ASN A 134 18.59 1.27 4.49
C ASN A 134 18.12 0.30 3.38
N PRO A 135 16.84 0.33 2.96
CA PRO A 135 16.31 -0.59 1.96
C PRO A 135 16.89 -0.31 0.57
N ASP A 136 16.90 -1.29 -0.32
CA ASP A 136 17.41 -1.08 -1.68
C ASP A 136 16.39 -0.43 -2.61
N ILE A 137 15.11 -0.78 -2.46
CA ILE A 137 13.98 -0.26 -3.24
C ILE A 137 12.83 0.12 -2.29
N VAL A 138 12.22 1.28 -2.49
CA VAL A 138 11.14 1.83 -1.66
C VAL A 138 9.96 2.24 -2.53
N CYS A 139 8.82 1.59 -2.32
CA CYS A 139 7.55 1.89 -2.97
C CYS A 139 6.63 2.63 -1.98
N LEU A 140 6.39 3.92 -2.24
CA LEU A 140 5.52 4.76 -1.41
C LEU A 140 4.17 5.03 -2.08
N GLN A 141 3.11 5.05 -1.27
CA GLN A 141 1.76 5.47 -1.67
C GLN A 141 1.33 6.72 -0.87
N GLU A 142 0.36 7.45 -1.41
CA GLU A 142 -0.14 8.72 -0.84
C GLU A 142 0.90 9.86 -0.74
N VAL A 143 1.84 9.91 -1.69
CA VAL A 143 2.87 10.94 -1.70
C VAL A 143 2.32 12.24 -2.31
N ASP A 144 2.03 13.24 -1.48
CA ASP A 144 1.61 14.60 -1.91
C ASP A 144 2.66 15.70 -1.65
N LYS A 145 3.75 15.34 -0.96
CA LYS A 145 4.91 16.20 -0.63
C LYS A 145 6.21 15.61 -1.17
N TYR A 146 6.22 15.20 -2.44
CA TYR A 146 7.35 14.49 -3.05
C TYR A 146 8.71 15.22 -2.91
N PHE A 147 8.74 16.54 -3.12
CA PHE A 147 9.98 17.32 -3.07
C PHE A 147 10.62 17.37 -1.67
N ASP A 148 9.81 17.25 -0.61
CA ASP A 148 10.31 17.17 0.76
C ASP A 148 10.99 15.82 1.03
N LEU A 149 10.60 14.77 0.32
CA LEU A 149 11.14 13.42 0.47
C LEU A 149 12.37 13.22 -0.43
N VAL A 150 12.27 13.57 -1.71
CA VAL A 150 13.35 13.31 -2.69
C VAL A 150 14.67 13.94 -2.27
N SER A 151 14.65 15.17 -1.74
CA SER A 151 15.87 15.86 -1.27
C SER A 151 16.55 15.19 -0.08
N ILE A 152 15.81 14.40 0.70
CA ILE A 152 16.36 13.59 1.80
C ILE A 152 16.88 12.26 1.22
N MET A 153 16.07 11.60 0.39
CA MET A 153 16.42 10.30 -0.21
C MET A 153 17.67 10.39 -1.11
N GLU A 154 17.83 11.46 -1.89
CA GLU A 154 19.00 11.70 -2.75
C GLU A 154 20.30 11.81 -1.94
N LYS A 155 20.26 12.44 -0.76
CA LYS A 155 21.42 12.54 0.14
C LYS A 155 21.85 11.18 0.68
N GLU A 156 20.91 10.24 0.75
CA GLU A 156 21.12 8.86 1.18
C GLU A 156 21.42 7.92 0.01
N GLY A 157 21.71 8.46 -1.19
CA GLY A 157 22.13 7.69 -2.37
C GLY A 157 20.99 7.08 -3.18
N TYR A 158 19.74 7.50 -2.95
CA TYR A 158 18.61 7.03 -3.74
C TYR A 158 18.36 7.91 -4.96
N ALA A 159 18.11 7.26 -6.10
CA ALA A 159 17.37 7.88 -7.20
C ALA A 159 15.87 7.70 -6.96
N GLY A 160 15.04 8.50 -7.63
CA GLY A 160 13.59 8.46 -7.41
C GLY A 160 12.75 8.78 -8.65
N SER A 161 11.54 8.24 -8.67
CA SER A 161 10.49 8.55 -9.65
C SER A 161 9.17 8.79 -8.93
N TYR A 162 8.31 9.63 -9.51
CA TYR A 162 7.03 10.00 -8.93
C TYR A 162 5.93 10.06 -9.98
N LYS A 163 4.77 9.49 -9.64
CA LYS A 163 3.55 9.63 -10.41
C LYS A 163 2.42 10.11 -9.52
N ARG A 164 2.04 11.38 -9.71
CA ARG A 164 0.81 11.95 -9.15
C ARG A 164 -0.42 11.25 -9.74
N ARG A 165 -1.45 11.06 -8.93
CA ARG A 165 -2.79 10.70 -9.41
C ARG A 165 -3.31 11.73 -10.43
N THR A 166 -4.17 11.28 -11.31
CA THR A 166 -4.83 12.18 -12.27
C THR A 166 -5.93 13.00 -11.58
N GLY A 167 -6.52 13.97 -12.28
CA GLY A 167 -7.54 14.85 -11.70
C GLY A 167 -7.01 15.78 -10.59
N ASP A 168 -7.90 16.13 -9.65
CA ASP A 168 -7.65 17.12 -8.60
C ASP A 168 -6.98 16.53 -7.35
N THR A 169 -6.86 15.20 -7.27
CA THR A 169 -6.07 14.53 -6.24
C THR A 169 -4.60 14.83 -6.44
N VAL A 170 -3.93 15.13 -5.35
CA VAL A 170 -2.55 15.67 -5.34
C VAL A 170 -1.53 14.70 -4.76
N ASP A 171 -2.00 13.60 -4.20
CA ASP A 171 -1.17 12.47 -3.82
C ASP A 171 -0.84 11.60 -5.04
N GLY A 172 0.07 10.64 -4.84
CA GLY A 172 0.54 9.75 -5.88
C GLY A 172 1.37 8.60 -5.34
N CYS A 173 2.01 7.89 -6.25
CA CYS A 173 2.98 6.86 -5.94
C CYS A 173 4.39 7.40 -6.21
N ALA A 174 5.35 7.08 -5.34
CA ALA A 174 6.76 7.31 -5.58
C ALA A 174 7.54 6.00 -5.46
N MET A 175 8.60 5.87 -6.23
CA MET A 175 9.56 4.78 -6.09
C MET A 175 10.96 5.35 -5.93
N PHE A 176 11.70 4.88 -4.94
CA PHE A 176 13.10 5.23 -4.72
C PHE A 176 13.96 3.97 -4.76
N TRP A 177 15.18 4.05 -5.28
CA TRP A 177 16.10 2.91 -5.31
C TRP A 177 17.55 3.36 -5.14
N LYS A 178 18.38 2.51 -4.54
CA LYS A 178 19.83 2.73 -4.40
C LYS A 178 20.49 2.70 -5.78
N ALA A 179 20.93 3.87 -6.25
CA ALA A 179 21.49 4.01 -7.60
C ALA A 179 22.82 3.25 -7.76
N GLU A 180 23.54 3.01 -6.67
CA GLU A 180 24.76 2.19 -6.66
C GLU A 180 24.49 0.70 -6.89
N LYS A 181 23.32 0.19 -6.48
CA LYS A 181 22.97 -1.23 -6.57
C LYS A 181 22.08 -1.55 -7.77
N PHE A 182 21.22 -0.61 -8.18
CA PHE A 182 20.25 -0.82 -9.24
C PHE A 182 20.29 0.28 -10.30
N ARG A 183 20.46 -0.15 -11.55
CA ARG A 183 20.29 0.67 -12.76
C ARG A 183 18.84 0.53 -13.26
N LEU A 184 18.14 1.65 -13.40
CA LEU A 184 16.81 1.68 -14.02
C LEU A 184 16.96 1.53 -15.54
N LEU A 185 16.42 0.45 -16.10
CA LEU A 185 16.44 0.17 -17.54
C LEU A 185 15.20 0.71 -18.26
N GLU A 186 14.02 0.51 -17.65
CA GLU A 186 12.74 0.95 -18.22
C GLU A 186 11.76 1.29 -17.11
N GLY A 187 11.02 2.39 -17.28
CA GLY A 187 9.98 2.82 -16.35
C GLY A 187 8.68 3.13 -17.07
N GLU A 188 7.57 2.65 -16.53
CA GLU A 188 6.22 2.93 -17.02
C GLU A 188 5.35 3.48 -15.88
N CYS A 189 4.54 4.49 -16.20
CA CYS A 189 3.51 5.00 -15.29
C CYS A 189 2.13 4.71 -15.89
N ILE A 190 1.26 4.08 -15.13
CA ILE A 190 -0.10 3.73 -15.55
C ILE A 190 -1.06 4.79 -15.00
N GLU A 191 -1.84 5.42 -15.88
CA GLU A 191 -2.96 6.26 -15.52
C GLU A 191 -4.27 5.50 -15.76
N PHE A 192 -4.86 4.96 -14.69
CA PHE A 192 -6.06 4.13 -14.80
C PHE A 192 -7.26 4.87 -15.42
N LYS A 193 -7.26 6.21 -15.35
CA LYS A 193 -8.29 7.06 -15.94
C LYS A 193 -8.44 6.84 -17.45
N GLN A 194 -7.33 6.60 -18.14
CA GLN A 194 -7.32 6.36 -19.59
C GLN A 194 -8.10 5.09 -19.97
N TYR A 195 -8.35 4.21 -19.00
CA TYR A 195 -9.06 2.94 -19.17
C TYR A 195 -10.41 2.91 -18.43
N GLY A 196 -10.93 4.08 -18.01
CA GLY A 196 -12.18 4.17 -17.26
C GLY A 196 -12.08 3.68 -15.80
N LEU A 197 -10.87 3.47 -15.30
CA LEU A 197 -10.59 2.87 -13.99
C LEU A 197 -10.24 3.93 -12.92
N ARG A 198 -10.90 5.10 -12.98
CA ARG A 198 -10.73 6.23 -12.04
C ARG A 198 -9.32 6.84 -12.02
N ASP A 199 -9.12 7.86 -11.19
CA ASP A 199 -7.94 8.71 -11.24
C ASP A 199 -6.67 8.11 -10.59
N ASN A 200 -6.76 6.88 -10.06
CA ASN A 200 -5.66 6.13 -9.49
C ASN A 200 -4.51 5.95 -10.50
N VAL A 201 -3.32 5.65 -9.98
CA VAL A 201 -2.11 5.43 -10.77
C VAL A 201 -1.31 4.24 -10.24
N ALA A 202 -0.41 3.73 -11.07
CA ALA A 202 0.62 2.78 -10.68
C ALA A 202 1.94 3.10 -11.40
N GLN A 203 3.03 2.52 -10.90
CA GLN A 203 4.36 2.58 -11.50
C GLN A 203 4.87 1.15 -11.74
N LEU A 204 5.61 0.96 -12.82
CA LEU A 204 6.41 -0.22 -13.10
C LEU A 204 7.84 0.25 -13.40
N SER A 205 8.82 -0.37 -12.79
CA SER A 205 10.23 -0.02 -12.96
C SER A 205 11.08 -1.28 -13.05
N LEU A 206 11.71 -1.46 -14.19
CA LEU A 206 12.63 -2.54 -14.45
C LEU A 206 14.03 -2.12 -14.03
N PHE A 207 14.59 -2.88 -13.09
CA PHE A 207 15.93 -2.69 -12.58
C PHE A 207 16.85 -3.81 -13.03
N GLU A 208 18.11 -3.46 -13.20
CA GLU A 208 19.23 -4.39 -13.36
C GLU A 208 20.20 -4.16 -12.21
N MET A 209 20.72 -5.24 -11.63
CA MET A 209 21.72 -5.13 -10.58
C MET A 209 23.06 -4.69 -11.17
N CYS A 210 23.70 -3.72 -10.52
CA CYS A 210 24.99 -3.21 -10.97
C CYS A 210 26.13 -4.24 -10.78
N GLU A 211 26.04 -5.09 -9.76
CA GLU A 211 27.05 -6.11 -9.45
C GLU A 211 26.91 -7.37 -10.31
N ASP A 212 25.70 -7.65 -10.83
CA ASP A 212 25.40 -8.77 -11.70
C ASP A 212 24.35 -8.37 -12.75
N GLU A 213 24.81 -7.97 -13.93
CA GLU A 213 23.94 -7.51 -15.02
C GLU A 213 22.98 -8.61 -15.54
N SER A 214 23.23 -9.89 -15.22
CA SER A 214 22.30 -10.97 -15.55
C SER A 214 21.01 -10.89 -14.71
N ARG A 215 21.07 -10.24 -13.54
CA ARG A 215 19.95 -10.14 -12.60
C ARG A 215 19.14 -8.90 -12.86
N LYS A 216 17.91 -9.14 -13.30
CA LYS A 216 16.91 -8.11 -13.56
C LYS A 216 15.67 -8.35 -12.71
N LEU A 217 15.02 -7.28 -12.30
CA LEU A 217 13.84 -7.30 -11.44
C LEU A 217 12.85 -6.25 -11.91
N LEU A 218 11.60 -6.64 -12.11
CA LEU A 218 10.52 -5.69 -12.34
C LEU A 218 9.80 -5.40 -11.02
N VAL A 219 9.77 -4.13 -10.60
CA VAL A 219 9.04 -3.70 -9.42
C VAL A 219 7.82 -2.85 -9.81
N GLY A 220 6.66 -3.23 -9.29
CA GLY A 220 5.42 -2.46 -9.40
C GLY A 220 5.08 -1.76 -8.09
N ASN A 221 4.49 -0.57 -8.19
CA ASN A 221 3.93 0.18 -7.06
C ASN A 221 2.53 0.67 -7.41
N ILE A 222 1.53 0.33 -6.59
CA ILE A 222 0.13 0.73 -6.81
C ILE A 222 -0.54 1.22 -5.54
N HIS A 223 -1.49 2.16 -5.70
CA HIS A 223 -2.49 2.48 -4.69
C HIS A 223 -3.88 2.33 -5.30
N VAL A 224 -4.48 1.15 -5.08
CA VAL A 224 -5.80 0.74 -5.58
C VAL A 224 -6.90 1.63 -5.01
N LEU A 225 -8.01 1.77 -5.74
CA LEU A 225 -9.16 2.57 -5.30
C LEU A 225 -9.61 2.22 -3.87
N TYR A 226 -9.80 3.23 -3.03
CA TYR A 226 -10.23 3.06 -1.63
C TYR A 226 -11.67 2.52 -1.52
N ASN A 227 -12.64 3.10 -2.24
CA ASN A 227 -14.07 2.86 -2.04
C ASN A 227 -14.42 1.35 -1.96
N PRO A 228 -14.83 0.85 -0.78
CA PRO A 228 -15.09 -0.58 -0.57
C PRO A 228 -16.15 -1.17 -1.52
N SER A 229 -17.10 -0.35 -1.96
CA SER A 229 -18.25 -0.77 -2.77
C SER A 229 -17.96 -0.83 -4.28
N ARG A 230 -16.73 -0.47 -4.71
CA ARG A 230 -16.32 -0.44 -6.12
C ARG A 230 -15.32 -1.54 -6.46
N GLY A 231 -15.67 -2.78 -6.09
CA GLY A 231 -14.82 -3.92 -6.35
C GLY A 231 -14.58 -4.19 -7.84
N ASP A 232 -15.54 -3.79 -8.69
CA ASP A 232 -15.42 -3.76 -10.15
C ASP A 232 -14.16 -2.99 -10.61
N VAL A 233 -14.01 -1.74 -10.15
CA VAL A 233 -12.88 -0.88 -10.55
C VAL A 233 -11.58 -1.38 -9.95
N LYS A 234 -11.58 -1.76 -8.67
CA LYS A 234 -10.39 -2.29 -7.99
C LYS A 234 -9.85 -3.54 -8.71
N LEU A 235 -10.74 -4.47 -9.08
CA LEU A 235 -10.36 -5.68 -9.80
C LEU A 235 -9.79 -5.34 -11.19
N GLY A 236 -10.42 -4.40 -11.91
CA GLY A 236 -9.90 -3.91 -13.19
C GLY A 236 -8.51 -3.26 -13.09
N GLN A 237 -8.25 -2.46 -12.04
CA GLN A 237 -6.94 -1.85 -11.77
C GLN A 237 -5.86 -2.91 -11.53
N ILE A 238 -6.14 -3.88 -10.66
CA ILE A 238 -5.21 -4.96 -10.32
C ILE A 238 -4.93 -5.82 -11.57
N ARG A 239 -5.98 -6.22 -12.29
CA ARG A 239 -5.85 -6.98 -13.55
C ARG A 239 -4.96 -6.26 -14.55
N PHE A 240 -5.22 -4.96 -14.77
CA PHE A 240 -4.47 -4.17 -15.74
C PHE A 240 -3.00 -4.05 -15.36
N LEU A 241 -2.68 -3.77 -14.09
CA LEU A 241 -1.31 -3.75 -13.59
C LEU A 241 -0.62 -5.10 -13.82
N SER A 242 -1.26 -6.21 -13.41
CA SER A 242 -0.67 -7.55 -13.54
C SER A 242 -0.44 -7.95 -15.00
N SER A 243 -1.36 -7.64 -15.91
CA SER A 243 -1.16 -7.85 -17.34
C SER A 243 0.00 -7.02 -17.89
N ARG A 244 0.12 -5.76 -17.49
CA ARG A 244 1.18 -4.88 -17.97
C ARG A 244 2.55 -5.27 -17.44
N ALA A 245 2.62 -5.64 -16.17
CA ALA A 245 3.82 -6.16 -15.55
C ALA A 245 4.31 -7.45 -16.24
N HIS A 246 3.39 -8.35 -16.60
CA HIS A 246 3.74 -9.55 -17.35
C HIS A 246 4.30 -9.26 -18.74
N ILE A 247 3.65 -8.37 -19.51
CA ILE A 247 4.16 -7.98 -20.84
C ILE A 247 5.58 -7.41 -20.73
N LEU A 248 5.83 -6.56 -19.73
CA LEU A 248 7.16 -5.98 -19.52
C LEU A 248 8.15 -7.03 -19.01
N SER A 249 7.72 -7.98 -18.18
CA SER A 249 8.53 -9.11 -17.75
C SER A 249 8.97 -9.98 -18.93
N GLU A 250 8.04 -10.37 -19.82
CA GLU A 250 8.31 -11.17 -21.02
C GLU A 250 9.26 -10.43 -21.98
N LYS A 251 9.02 -9.13 -22.21
CA LYS A 251 9.88 -8.27 -23.06
C LYS A 251 11.36 -8.35 -22.64
N TRP A 252 11.62 -8.51 -21.35
CA TRP A 252 12.97 -8.52 -20.78
C TRP A 252 13.47 -9.93 -20.41
N GLY A 253 12.86 -10.97 -20.97
CA GLY A 253 13.32 -12.35 -20.78
C GLY A 253 12.72 -13.04 -19.56
N ASN A 254 11.43 -12.79 -19.29
CA ASN A 254 10.68 -13.34 -18.15
C ASN A 254 11.28 -12.97 -16.79
N VAL A 255 11.65 -11.69 -16.63
CA VAL A 255 12.25 -11.22 -15.38
C VAL A 255 11.29 -11.39 -14.19
N PRO A 256 11.79 -11.71 -12.99
CA PRO A 256 10.96 -11.79 -11.79
C PRO A 256 10.26 -10.46 -11.50
N VAL A 257 9.06 -10.55 -10.94
CA VAL A 257 8.19 -9.41 -10.65
C VAL A 257 7.95 -9.33 -9.14
N VAL A 258 8.07 -8.13 -8.57
CA VAL A 258 7.58 -7.79 -7.23
C VAL A 258 6.54 -6.69 -7.35
N LEU A 259 5.31 -6.92 -6.91
CA LEU A 259 4.25 -5.91 -6.87
C LEU A 259 4.02 -5.46 -5.43
N ALA A 260 4.42 -4.24 -5.15
CA ALA A 260 4.21 -3.53 -3.89
C ALA A 260 2.97 -2.63 -3.98
N GLY A 261 2.28 -2.41 -2.86
CA GLY A 261 1.26 -1.39 -2.82
C GLY A 261 0.25 -1.51 -1.68
N ASP A 262 -0.60 -0.50 -1.64
CA ASP A 262 -1.88 -0.53 -0.92
C ASP A 262 -2.95 -1.02 -1.90
N PHE A 263 -3.40 -2.26 -1.69
CA PHE A 263 -4.39 -2.90 -2.54
C PHE A 263 -5.83 -2.61 -2.09
N ASN A 264 -6.01 -1.95 -0.94
CA ASN A 264 -7.32 -1.69 -0.35
C ASN A 264 -8.23 -2.93 -0.37
N SER A 265 -7.66 -4.10 -0.05
CA SER A 265 -8.33 -5.39 -0.02
C SER A 265 -7.76 -6.26 1.09
N THR A 266 -8.60 -7.06 1.75
CA THR A 266 -8.17 -7.87 2.90
C THR A 266 -7.69 -9.25 2.48
N PRO A 267 -6.91 -9.95 3.33
CA PRO A 267 -6.42 -11.28 3.01
C PRO A 267 -7.49 -12.37 2.83
N GLN A 268 -8.72 -12.15 3.31
CA GLN A 268 -9.87 -13.07 3.15
C GLN A 268 -10.74 -12.71 1.94
N SER A 269 -10.35 -11.67 1.20
CA SER A 269 -11.16 -11.12 0.12
C SER A 269 -11.04 -11.93 -1.17
N ALA A 270 -12.05 -11.80 -2.04
CA ALA A 270 -12.00 -12.36 -3.39
C ALA A 270 -10.88 -11.75 -4.24
N MET A 271 -10.46 -10.51 -3.93
CA MET A 271 -9.31 -9.87 -4.59
C MET A 271 -7.98 -10.51 -4.22
N TYR A 272 -7.79 -10.86 -2.94
CA TYR A 272 -6.61 -11.61 -2.52
C TYR A 272 -6.59 -12.98 -3.20
N GLN A 273 -7.75 -13.66 -3.24
CA GLN A 273 -7.89 -14.91 -3.98
C GLN A 273 -7.46 -14.74 -5.43
N PHE A 274 -8.03 -13.76 -6.16
CA PHE A 274 -7.66 -13.47 -7.54
C PHE A 274 -6.14 -13.32 -7.74
N LEU A 275 -5.48 -12.52 -6.89
CA LEU A 275 -4.02 -12.32 -6.94
C LEU A 275 -3.23 -13.62 -6.75
N SER A 276 -3.68 -14.47 -5.83
CA SER A 276 -2.99 -15.72 -5.48
C SER A 276 -3.28 -16.89 -6.42
N SER A 277 -4.50 -17.00 -6.95
CA SER A 277 -4.94 -18.10 -7.83
C SER A 277 -4.87 -17.76 -9.31
N SER A 278 -4.52 -16.51 -9.66
CA SER A 278 -4.47 -16.00 -11.04
C SER A 278 -5.83 -15.92 -11.77
N GLU A 279 -6.90 -16.41 -11.16
CA GLU A 279 -8.25 -16.42 -11.72
C GLU A 279 -9.33 -16.19 -10.68
N LEU A 280 -10.45 -15.57 -11.09
CA LEU A 280 -11.63 -15.35 -10.26
C LEU A 280 -12.90 -15.35 -11.10
N ASN A 281 -13.88 -16.18 -10.74
CA ASN A 281 -15.23 -16.09 -11.29
C ASN A 281 -16.05 -15.04 -10.51
N ILE A 282 -16.33 -13.89 -11.11
CA ILE A 282 -16.96 -12.74 -10.44
C ILE A 282 -18.42 -13.01 -10.06
N MET A 283 -19.10 -13.95 -10.72
CA MET A 283 -20.51 -14.28 -10.46
C MET A 283 -20.74 -14.97 -9.11
N LEU A 284 -19.66 -15.42 -8.47
CA LEU A 284 -19.69 -16.01 -7.15
C LEU A 284 -19.74 -14.97 -6.02
N TYR A 285 -19.52 -13.69 -6.33
CA TYR A 285 -19.35 -12.63 -5.34
C TYR A 285 -20.24 -11.41 -5.63
N ASP A 286 -20.63 -10.68 -4.57
CA ASP A 286 -21.13 -9.31 -4.73
C ASP A 286 -19.94 -8.37 -4.97
N ARG A 287 -20.01 -7.57 -6.03
CA ARG A 287 -18.99 -6.57 -6.36
C ARG A 287 -18.66 -5.60 -5.21
N ARG A 288 -19.61 -5.36 -4.30
CA ARG A 288 -19.46 -4.46 -3.15
C ARG A 288 -18.69 -5.09 -1.99
N GLU A 289 -18.49 -6.40 -2.03
CA GLU A 289 -17.84 -7.19 -0.98
C GLU A 289 -16.48 -7.76 -1.44
N LEU A 290 -16.12 -7.63 -2.73
CA LEU A 290 -14.89 -8.23 -3.29
C LEU A 290 -13.60 -7.88 -2.54
N SER A 291 -13.54 -6.70 -1.92
CA SER A 291 -12.36 -6.22 -1.19
C SER A 291 -12.30 -6.67 0.27
N GLY A 292 -13.41 -7.16 0.85
CA GLY A 292 -13.48 -7.58 2.26
C GLY A 292 -13.37 -6.46 3.31
N GLN A 293 -13.30 -5.18 2.92
CA GLN A 293 -13.01 -4.07 3.85
C GLN A 293 -14.15 -3.73 4.83
N ARG A 294 -15.39 -4.17 4.58
CA ARG A 294 -16.58 -3.73 5.33
C ARG A 294 -16.63 -4.23 6.77
N ASN A 295 -15.92 -5.31 7.09
CA ASN A 295 -15.94 -5.96 8.41
C ASN A 295 -14.63 -5.72 9.21
N CYS A 296 -13.94 -4.62 8.93
CA CYS A 296 -12.63 -4.30 9.51
C CYS A 296 -12.70 -3.12 10.49
N HIS A 297 -13.87 -2.83 11.06
CA HIS A 297 -13.99 -1.75 12.05
C HIS A 297 -13.26 -2.16 13.34
N PRO A 298 -12.48 -1.28 14.01
CA PRO A 298 -11.71 -1.64 15.20
C PRO A 298 -12.55 -2.28 16.31
N ALA A 299 -13.79 -1.81 16.53
CA ALA A 299 -14.72 -2.44 17.49
C ALA A 299 -15.00 -3.91 17.15
N GLN A 300 -15.22 -4.22 15.86
CA GLN A 300 -15.46 -5.59 15.41
C GLN A 300 -14.21 -6.45 15.55
N VAL A 301 -13.02 -5.90 15.28
CA VAL A 301 -11.74 -6.65 15.37
C VAL A 301 -11.32 -6.88 16.82
N PHE A 302 -11.59 -5.91 17.71
CA PHE A 302 -11.17 -5.99 19.11
C PHE A 302 -12.11 -6.79 20.01
N ASP A 303 -13.41 -6.76 19.75
CA ASP A 303 -14.42 -7.44 20.56
C ASP A 303 -14.54 -8.94 20.24
N VAL A 304 -13.69 -9.51 19.38
CA VAL A 304 -13.58 -10.96 19.15
C VAL A 304 -12.77 -11.64 20.26
N GLU A 305 -13.25 -11.54 21.50
CA GLU A 305 -13.13 -12.58 22.52
C GLU A 305 -14.56 -13.02 22.89
N ARG A 306 -15.22 -13.76 21.98
CA ARG A 306 -16.22 -14.81 22.27
C ARG A 306 -16.83 -15.37 20.97
N GLU A 307 -16.79 -16.70 20.90
CA GLU A 307 -17.58 -17.62 20.06
C GLU A 307 -17.25 -17.73 18.55
N ILE A 308 -16.46 -18.77 18.25
CA ILE A 308 -16.70 -19.66 17.12
C ILE A 308 -18.11 -20.24 17.30
N SER A 309 -19.11 -19.64 16.64
CA SER A 309 -20.39 -20.21 16.17
C SER A 309 -21.29 -19.02 15.87
N SER A 310 -21.69 -18.73 14.64
CA SER A 310 -22.67 -19.53 13.91
C SER A 310 -23.01 -18.83 12.59
N SER A 311 -22.99 -19.59 11.50
CA SER A 311 -24.14 -19.84 10.63
C SER A 311 -25.13 -18.72 10.24
N PHE A 312 -24.75 -17.44 10.22
CA PHE A 312 -25.63 -16.35 9.79
C PHE A 312 -25.16 -15.54 8.56
N ILE A 313 -24.05 -15.91 7.90
CA ILE A 313 -23.63 -15.30 6.62
C ILE A 313 -24.20 -16.08 5.39
N LEU A 314 -25.33 -16.77 5.55
CA LEU A 314 -25.94 -17.57 4.48
C LEU A 314 -27.30 -17.07 3.99
N MET A 315 -27.87 -16.01 4.59
CA MET A 315 -29.22 -15.52 4.24
C MET A 315 -29.29 -14.13 3.59
N ASP A 316 -28.17 -13.54 3.15
CA ASP A 316 -28.19 -12.34 2.28
C ASP A 316 -27.66 -12.61 0.87
N ARG A 317 -27.34 -13.88 0.55
CA ARG A 317 -26.86 -14.32 -0.77
C ARG A 317 -27.98 -14.33 -1.84
N PHE A 318 -29.23 -14.09 -1.46
CA PHE A 318 -30.40 -14.19 -2.34
C PHE A 318 -30.76 -12.89 -3.07
N LEU A 319 -30.13 -11.77 -2.72
CA LEU A 319 -30.16 -10.53 -3.49
C LEU A 319 -28.74 -10.18 -3.92
N LYS A 320 -28.05 -11.09 -4.63
CA LYS A 320 -26.80 -10.74 -5.31
C LYS A 320 -27.08 -9.52 -6.16
N GLY A 321 -26.46 -8.38 -5.85
CA GLY A 321 -26.49 -7.24 -6.76
C GLY A 321 -25.99 -7.72 -8.11
N CYS A 322 -26.88 -7.78 -9.11
CA CYS A 322 -26.50 -8.24 -10.43
C CYS A 322 -25.41 -7.33 -10.97
N TRP A 323 -24.32 -7.92 -11.44
CA TRP A 323 -23.31 -7.21 -12.20
C TRP A 323 -23.97 -6.68 -13.47
N THR A 324 -23.77 -5.39 -13.75
CA THR A 324 -24.12 -4.82 -15.07
C THR A 324 -23.03 -5.15 -16.09
N ASP A 325 -23.37 -5.19 -17.38
CA ASP A 325 -22.41 -5.46 -18.46
C ASP A 325 -21.23 -4.46 -18.43
N GLU A 326 -21.50 -3.20 -18.07
CA GLU A 326 -20.46 -2.19 -17.86
C GLU A 326 -19.54 -2.54 -16.69
N GLU A 327 -20.08 -3.00 -15.56
CA GLU A 327 -19.29 -3.41 -14.39
C GLU A 327 -18.47 -4.68 -14.68
N VAL A 328 -19.04 -5.64 -15.42
CA VAL A 328 -18.31 -6.81 -15.92
C VAL A 328 -17.16 -6.35 -16.80
N LYS A 329 -17.43 -5.51 -17.80
CA LYS A 329 -16.40 -4.97 -18.69
C LYS A 329 -15.31 -4.19 -17.95
N VAL A 330 -15.66 -3.41 -16.94
CA VAL A 330 -14.70 -2.68 -16.10
C VAL A 330 -13.77 -3.63 -15.35
N ALA A 331 -14.33 -4.69 -14.75
CA ALA A 331 -13.55 -5.66 -13.99
C ALA A 331 -12.68 -6.56 -14.89
N THR A 332 -13.26 -7.08 -15.98
CA THR A 332 -12.67 -8.18 -16.76
C THR A 332 -11.99 -7.68 -18.04
N GLY A 333 -12.34 -6.48 -18.50
CA GLY A 333 -12.00 -5.96 -19.83
C GLY A 333 -12.94 -6.42 -20.94
N ASN A 334 -13.87 -7.33 -20.67
CA ASN A 334 -14.78 -7.91 -21.65
C ASN A 334 -16.17 -8.18 -21.03
N ALA A 335 -17.22 -7.51 -21.54
CA ALA A 335 -18.59 -7.63 -21.02
C ALA A 335 -19.13 -9.08 -21.04
N ASP A 336 -18.66 -9.93 -21.95
CA ASP A 336 -19.12 -11.32 -22.09
C ASP A 336 -18.31 -12.32 -21.24
N CYS A 337 -17.28 -11.84 -20.53
CA CYS A 337 -16.37 -12.70 -19.77
C CYS A 337 -16.54 -12.47 -18.26
N HIS A 338 -16.97 -13.52 -17.56
CA HIS A 338 -17.20 -13.51 -16.11
C HIS A 338 -16.03 -14.05 -15.30
N VAL A 339 -15.00 -14.59 -15.97
CA VAL A 339 -13.79 -15.09 -15.32
C VAL A 339 -12.68 -14.09 -15.59
N VAL A 340 -12.24 -13.41 -14.54
CA VAL A 340 -11.07 -12.52 -14.62
C VAL A 340 -9.82 -13.36 -14.43
N VAL A 341 -8.82 -13.12 -15.27
CA VAL A 341 -7.53 -13.80 -15.20
C VAL A 341 -6.38 -12.80 -15.21
N HIS A 342 -5.27 -13.16 -14.58
CA HIS A 342 -3.98 -12.50 -14.77
C HIS A 342 -2.86 -13.52 -15.00
N PRO A 343 -1.82 -13.17 -15.77
CA PRO A 343 -0.80 -14.13 -16.19
C PRO A 343 0.28 -14.43 -15.14
N LEU A 344 0.44 -13.57 -14.14
CA LEU A 344 1.46 -13.74 -13.11
C LEU A 344 1.09 -14.85 -12.11
N LYS A 345 2.07 -15.66 -11.68
CA LYS A 345 1.95 -16.59 -10.55
C LYS A 345 2.45 -15.91 -9.29
N LEU A 346 1.56 -15.25 -8.56
CA LEU A 346 1.96 -14.42 -7.42
C LEU A 346 1.82 -15.14 -6.08
N LYS A 347 2.78 -14.89 -5.20
CA LYS A 347 2.75 -15.28 -3.79
C LYS A 347 2.98 -14.03 -2.94
N SER A 348 2.38 -13.96 -1.76
CA SER A 348 2.70 -12.90 -0.81
C SER A 348 3.95 -13.26 -0.02
N SER A 349 4.88 -12.31 0.09
CA SER A 349 6.09 -12.47 0.91
C SER A 349 5.76 -12.72 2.37
N TYR A 350 4.75 -12.03 2.93
CA TYR A 350 4.38 -12.19 4.32
C TYR A 350 3.63 -13.50 4.59
N ALA A 351 2.77 -13.95 3.66
CA ALA A 351 2.09 -15.24 3.79
C ALA A 351 3.05 -16.45 3.70
N THR A 352 4.16 -16.30 2.99
CA THR A 352 5.14 -17.38 2.77
C THR A 352 6.18 -17.48 3.88
N VAL A 353 6.56 -16.37 4.52
CA VAL A 353 7.45 -16.36 5.67
C VAL A 353 6.67 -16.55 6.97
N LYS A 354 6.75 -17.77 7.53
CA LYS A 354 6.02 -18.16 8.75
C LYS A 354 6.48 -17.34 9.97
N SER A 355 5.54 -16.70 10.65
CA SER A 355 5.78 -15.95 11.90
C SER A 355 4.79 -16.36 13.01
N SER A 356 4.88 -15.68 14.15
CA SER A 356 4.02 -15.86 15.32
C SER A 356 2.55 -15.56 15.01
N THR A 357 1.64 -16.34 15.61
CA THR A 357 0.20 -16.08 15.60
C THR A 357 -0.20 -14.79 16.32
N ARG A 358 0.72 -14.15 17.06
CA ARG A 358 0.49 -12.82 17.66
C ARG A 358 0.44 -11.69 16.64
N THR A 359 1.14 -11.84 15.52
CA THR A 359 1.23 -10.84 14.44
C THR A 359 0.61 -11.34 13.14
N ARG A 360 0.35 -12.64 13.01
CA ARG A 360 -0.17 -13.29 11.80
C ARG A 360 -1.55 -13.92 11.98
N GLY A 361 -2.37 -13.81 10.93
CA GLY A 361 -3.62 -14.54 10.78
C GLY A 361 -3.41 -15.97 10.27
N PHE A 362 -4.51 -16.72 10.13
CA PHE A 362 -4.50 -18.13 9.71
C PHE A 362 -3.93 -18.36 8.29
N ASN A 363 -3.97 -17.34 7.44
CA ASN A 363 -3.44 -17.34 6.09
C ASN A 363 -1.97 -16.91 6.01
N GLY A 364 -1.31 -16.70 7.16
CA GLY A 364 0.08 -16.25 7.23
C GLY A 364 0.29 -14.76 7.00
N GLU A 365 -0.76 -14.00 6.68
CA GLU A 365 -0.66 -12.54 6.50
C GLU A 365 -0.66 -11.79 7.84
N PRO A 366 -0.14 -10.56 7.91
CA PRO A 366 -0.27 -9.71 9.07
C PRO A 366 -1.74 -9.60 9.52
N LEU A 367 -1.97 -9.47 10.82
CA LEU A 367 -3.29 -9.15 11.35
C LEU A 367 -3.70 -7.71 11.00
N ALA A 368 -2.72 -6.79 10.94
CA ALA A 368 -2.94 -5.43 10.51
C ALA A 368 -1.70 -4.82 9.85
N THR A 369 -1.94 -4.04 8.80
CA THR A 369 -0.98 -3.12 8.17
C THR A 369 -1.44 -1.68 8.26
N SER A 370 -2.73 -1.42 8.52
CA SER A 370 -3.31 -0.10 8.71
C SER A 370 -4.21 -0.03 9.95
N TYR A 371 -4.18 1.10 10.66
CA TYR A 371 -5.01 1.34 11.84
C TYR A 371 -5.39 2.81 12.05
N HIS A 372 -6.68 3.09 11.92
CA HIS A 372 -7.32 4.35 12.33
C HIS A 372 -8.69 4.08 12.96
N SER A 373 -9.45 5.12 13.32
CA SER A 373 -10.69 4.94 14.11
C SER A 373 -11.81 4.14 13.44
N LYS A 374 -11.74 3.93 12.12
CA LYS A 374 -12.75 3.23 11.33
C LYS A 374 -12.24 1.96 10.64
N PHE A 375 -10.93 1.71 10.66
CA PHE A 375 -10.33 0.55 10.02
C PHE A 375 -9.16 0.01 10.84
N LEU A 376 -9.12 -1.30 11.00
CA LEU A 376 -7.97 -2.06 11.48
C LEU A 376 -7.89 -3.34 10.67
N GLY A 377 -6.80 -3.52 9.93
CA GLY A 377 -6.63 -4.72 9.10
C GLY A 377 -5.47 -4.61 8.13
N THR A 378 -5.31 -5.64 7.31
CA THR A 378 -4.26 -5.75 6.30
C THR A 378 -4.80 -5.35 4.94
N VAL A 379 -4.14 -4.40 4.30
CA VAL A 379 -4.44 -3.91 2.93
C VAL A 379 -3.19 -3.67 2.09
N ASP A 380 -2.02 -3.70 2.71
CA ASP A 380 -0.73 -3.51 2.07
C ASP A 380 -0.10 -4.88 1.81
N TYR A 381 0.55 -5.04 0.66
CA TYR A 381 1.16 -6.32 0.27
C TYR A 381 2.46 -6.12 -0.49
N LEU A 382 3.32 -7.13 -0.40
CA LEU A 382 4.48 -7.35 -1.24
C LEU A 382 4.33 -8.71 -1.91
N TRP A 383 3.73 -8.70 -3.10
CA TRP A 383 3.55 -9.88 -3.96
C TRP A 383 4.81 -10.12 -4.78
N TYR A 384 5.16 -11.38 -5.03
CA TYR A 384 6.30 -11.75 -5.85
C TYR A 384 5.97 -12.92 -6.78
N SER A 385 6.62 -12.97 -7.95
CA SER A 385 6.55 -14.09 -8.89
C SER A 385 7.74 -15.04 -8.74
N ASP A 386 7.70 -16.15 -9.46
CA ASP A 386 8.85 -17.05 -9.60
C ASP A 386 10.10 -16.28 -10.09
N GLY A 387 11.29 -16.77 -9.71
CA GLY A 387 12.60 -16.14 -9.97
C GLY A 387 13.17 -15.37 -8.77
N VAL A 388 12.34 -14.99 -7.80
CA VAL A 388 12.79 -14.46 -6.50
C VAL A 388 12.05 -15.14 -5.35
N VAL A 389 12.65 -15.17 -4.17
CA VAL A 389 12.06 -15.73 -2.95
C VAL A 389 12.37 -14.84 -1.74
N PRO A 390 11.42 -14.64 -0.81
CA PRO A 390 11.69 -13.87 0.39
C PRO A 390 12.60 -14.65 1.34
N THR A 391 13.67 -14.00 1.80
CA THR A 391 14.62 -14.55 2.78
C THR A 391 14.22 -14.19 4.20
N ARG A 392 13.67 -12.99 4.40
CA ARG A 392 13.14 -12.51 5.68
C ARG A 392 12.17 -11.35 5.47
N VAL A 393 11.27 -11.16 6.42
CA VAL A 393 10.33 -10.02 6.45
C VAL A 393 10.43 -9.27 7.76
N LEU A 394 10.23 -7.95 7.73
CA LEU A 394 10.11 -7.16 8.95
C LEU A 394 8.70 -7.29 9.50
N ASP A 395 8.56 -7.82 10.70
CA ASP A 395 7.25 -8.09 11.28
C ASP A 395 6.42 -6.81 11.50
N THR A 396 5.10 -6.97 11.57
CA THR A 396 4.15 -5.93 11.96
C THR A 396 3.93 -5.96 13.47
N LEU A 397 3.01 -5.14 13.97
CA LEU A 397 2.72 -5.04 15.39
C LEU A 397 1.59 -5.99 15.81
N PRO A 398 1.70 -6.62 17.00
CA PRO A 398 0.60 -7.34 17.59
C PRO A 398 -0.64 -6.47 17.79
N VAL A 399 -1.83 -7.06 17.66
CA VAL A 399 -3.12 -6.35 17.78
C VAL A 399 -3.32 -5.75 19.17
N ASP A 400 -2.80 -6.37 20.23
CA ASP A 400 -2.85 -5.85 21.59
C ASP A 400 -2.01 -4.57 21.76
N ILE A 401 -0.86 -4.49 21.09
CA ILE A 401 -0.03 -3.28 21.06
C ILE A 401 -0.74 -2.17 20.28
N LEU A 402 -1.27 -2.48 19.08
CA LEU A 402 -2.04 -1.52 18.28
C LEU A 402 -3.24 -0.99 19.06
N ARG A 403 -4.00 -1.86 19.73
CA ARG A 403 -5.11 -1.47 20.63
C ARG A 403 -4.64 -0.53 21.74
N GLY A 404 -3.44 -0.75 22.29
CA GLY A 404 -2.83 0.11 23.30
C GLY A 404 -2.49 1.52 22.80
N LEU A 405 -2.15 1.67 21.52
CA LEU A 405 -1.86 2.96 20.88
C LEU A 405 -3.12 3.79 20.60
N GLY A 406 -4.28 3.15 20.40
CA GLY A 406 -5.58 3.82 20.18
C GLY A 406 -5.79 4.43 18.79
N GLY A 407 -4.74 4.42 17.95
CA GLY A 407 -4.74 4.83 16.55
C GLY A 407 -3.31 5.09 16.07
N LEU A 408 -3.09 5.02 14.76
CA LEU A 408 -1.90 5.53 14.11
C LEU A 408 -2.26 6.79 13.30
N PRO A 409 -1.32 7.72 13.00
CA PRO A 409 0.08 7.76 13.41
C PRO A 409 0.31 7.88 14.93
N CYS A 410 1.53 7.60 15.38
CA CYS A 410 1.95 7.78 16.77
C CYS A 410 3.35 8.42 16.87
N ARG A 411 4.02 8.31 18.02
CA ARG A 411 5.33 8.93 18.22
C ARG A 411 6.42 8.28 17.35
N GLU A 412 6.39 6.95 17.24
CA GLU A 412 7.40 6.15 16.53
C GLU A 412 6.96 5.75 15.11
N VAL A 413 5.68 5.90 14.75
CA VAL A 413 5.14 5.58 13.42
C VAL A 413 4.49 6.81 12.80
N GLY A 414 4.96 7.23 11.63
CA GLY A 414 4.57 8.50 11.00
C GLY A 414 3.37 8.42 10.04
N SER A 415 2.80 7.23 9.85
CA SER A 415 1.62 6.97 9.01
C SER A 415 0.56 6.21 9.81
N ASP A 416 -0.67 6.14 9.30
CA ASP A 416 -1.67 5.19 9.78
C ASP A 416 -1.47 3.76 9.25
N HIS A 417 -0.51 3.59 8.34
CA HIS A 417 -0.02 2.29 7.89
C HIS A 417 1.33 1.95 8.52
N LEU A 418 1.69 0.66 8.50
CA LEU A 418 3.00 0.14 8.87
C LEU A 418 3.77 -0.20 7.59
N ALA A 419 5.04 0.23 7.50
CA ALA A 419 5.89 -0.11 6.36
C ALA A 419 6.15 -1.63 6.29
N LEU A 420 5.79 -2.26 5.18
CA LEU A 420 6.16 -3.64 4.89
C LEU A 420 7.56 -3.66 4.30
N ILE A 421 8.42 -4.57 4.78
CA ILE A 421 9.79 -4.73 4.28
C ILE A 421 10.06 -6.21 4.11
N SER A 422 10.40 -6.61 2.89
CA SER A 422 10.84 -7.97 2.58
C SER A 422 12.23 -7.92 1.96
N GLU A 423 13.12 -8.76 2.47
CA GLU A 423 14.35 -9.10 1.79
C GLU A 423 14.09 -10.29 0.87
N PHE A 424 14.63 -10.24 -0.33
CA PHE A 424 14.51 -11.26 -1.36
C PHE A 424 15.89 -11.72 -1.81
N ALA A 425 15.97 -12.97 -2.22
CA ALA A 425 17.07 -13.51 -3.00
C ALA A 425 16.57 -13.94 -4.38
N PHE A 426 17.44 -13.88 -5.38
CA PHE A 426 17.17 -14.52 -6.67
C PHE A 426 17.20 -16.04 -6.51
N ALA A 427 16.21 -16.73 -7.08
CA ALA A 427 16.19 -18.18 -7.12
C ALA A 427 17.28 -18.67 -8.10
N GLN A 428 17.93 -19.80 -7.80
CA GLN A 428 18.79 -20.45 -8.80
C GLN A 428 17.92 -20.83 -10.01
N GLY A 429 18.37 -20.45 -11.21
CA GLY A 429 17.75 -20.91 -12.43
C GLY A 429 17.74 -22.43 -12.45
N THR A 430 16.60 -23.05 -12.73
CA THR A 430 16.59 -24.43 -13.19
C THR A 430 17.31 -24.44 -14.53
N GLU A 431 18.56 -24.87 -14.56
CA GLU A 431 19.21 -25.32 -15.78
C GLU A 431 18.45 -26.54 -16.30
N GLU A 432 17.33 -26.32 -17.00
CA GLU A 432 16.68 -27.37 -17.77
C GLU A 432 17.49 -27.59 -19.06
N GLY A 433 18.36 -28.61 -19.01
CA GLY A 433 18.53 -29.57 -20.10
C GLY A 433 19.29 -29.12 -21.35
N ASN A 434 20.60 -28.95 -21.26
CA ASN A 434 21.51 -29.10 -22.40
C ASN A 434 22.69 -30.00 -22.00
N ASN A 435 22.50 -31.32 -22.13
CA ASN A 435 23.56 -32.29 -22.47
C ASN A 435 22.96 -33.69 -22.59
N MET A 436 22.32 -33.96 -23.73
CA MET A 436 22.17 -35.33 -24.22
C MET A 436 22.38 -35.34 -25.73
N THR A 437 23.56 -34.90 -26.16
CA THR A 437 24.11 -35.28 -27.47
C THR A 437 25.12 -36.40 -27.23
N SER A 438 24.62 -37.59 -26.90
CA SER A 438 25.44 -38.80 -26.99
C SER A 438 25.51 -39.22 -28.45
N MET A 439 26.73 -39.20 -28.95
CA MET A 439 27.17 -39.70 -30.25
C MET A 439 26.51 -41.03 -30.62
N VAL A 440 25.96 -41.09 -31.82
CA VAL A 440 25.84 -42.35 -32.57
C VAL A 440 26.79 -42.22 -33.74
N THR A 441 27.97 -42.81 -33.57
CA THR A 441 28.83 -43.30 -34.67
C THR A 441 28.30 -44.62 -35.18
#